data_AF-A0A967W1V6-F1
#
_entry.id   AF-A0A967W1V6-F1
#
_cell.length_a   1.000
_cell.length_b   1.000
_cell.length_c   1.000
_cell.angle_alpha   90.00
_cell.angle_beta   90.00
_cell.angle_gamma   90.00
#
_symmetry.space_group_name_H-M   'P 1'
#
loop_
_entity.id
_entity.type
_entity.pdbx_description
1 polymer ?
#
loop_
_entity_poly.entity_id
_entity_poly.type
_entity_poly.pdbx_seq_one_letter_code
_entity_poly.pdbx_strand_id
1 'polypeptide(L)' 'ALWVGVGRSSDIQVLRAGAGILDSKEAAARAFGGRELTARLDLGVGSAAAEFWTTDLTHEYVTINAEYHT' A
#
# COMPACT_ATOMS: atom_id res chain seq x y z
N ALA A 1 -0.14 -1.28 13.27
CA ALA A 1 -1.23 -0.52 12.60
C ALA A 1 -0.80 -0.21 11.17
N LEU A 2 -1.73 -0.16 10.22
CA LEU A 2 -1.46 0.09 8.80
C LEU A 2 -2.26 1.31 8.33
N TRP A 3 -1.59 2.20 7.62
CA TRP A 3 -2.17 3.36 6.96
C TRP A 3 -1.84 3.37 5.48
N VAL A 4 -2.75 3.90 4.66
CA VAL A 4 -2.57 4.08 3.21
C VAL A 4 -3.02 5.49 2.80
N GLY A 5 -2.29 6.12 1.88
CA GLY A 5 -2.60 7.49 1.43
C GLY A 5 -1.55 8.06 0.47
N VAL A 6 -1.65 9.35 0.16
CA VAL A 6 -0.69 10.08 -0.73
C VAL A 6 0.21 11.00 0.11
N GLY A 7 0.52 10.57 1.34
CA GLY A 7 1.30 11.33 2.32
C GLY A 7 0.60 11.43 3.67
N ARG A 8 1.37 11.77 4.72
CA ARG A 8 0.94 11.67 6.12
C ARG A 8 -0.36 12.41 6.48
N SER A 9 -0.68 13.49 5.77
CA SER A 9 -1.89 14.28 6.03
C SER A 9 -3.18 13.68 5.47
N SER A 10 -3.09 12.73 4.53
CA SER A 10 -4.24 12.07 3.88
C SER A 10 -4.31 10.57 4.17
N ASP A 11 -3.45 10.08 5.06
CA ASP A 11 -3.38 8.67 5.47
C ASP A 11 -4.68 8.20 6.14
N ILE A 12 -5.27 7.14 5.58
CA ILE A 12 -6.42 6.44 6.16
C ILE A 12 -5.90 5.20 6.88
N GLN A 13 -6.30 5.02 8.14
CA GLN A 13 -5.97 3.80 8.86
C GLN A 13 -6.88 2.66 8.40
N VAL A 14 -6.27 1.57 7.92
CA VAL A 14 -6.98 0.38 7.43
C VAL A 14 -6.84 -0.82 8.36
N LEU A 15 -5.82 -0.82 9.24
CA LEU A 15 -5.61 -1.87 10.24
C LEU A 15 -5.27 -1.28 11.61
N ARG A 16 -5.93 -1.78 12.67
CA ARG A 16 -5.65 -1.47 14.07
C ARG A 16 -5.53 -2.76 14.87
N ALA A 17 -4.45 -2.90 15.63
CA ALA A 17 -4.20 -4.06 16.51
C ALA A 17 -4.40 -5.44 15.82
N GLY A 18 -3.96 -5.57 14.55
CA GLY A 18 -4.08 -6.81 13.79
C GLY A 18 -5.43 -7.04 13.10
N ALA A 19 -6.44 -6.19 13.35
CA ALA A 19 -7.75 -6.28 12.72
C ALA A 19 -7.97 -5.19 11.66
N GLY A 20 -8.63 -5.55 10.57
CA GLY A 20 -9.06 -4.61 9.52
C GLY A 20 -10.18 -3.70 10.00
N ILE A 21 -10.20 -2.45 9.50
CA ILE A 21 -11.24 -1.46 9.81
C ILE A 21 -12.23 -1.41 8.64
N LEU A 22 -13.43 -1.97 8.81
CA LEU A 22 -14.44 -2.08 7.74
C LEU A 22 -14.81 -0.74 7.11
N ASP A 23 -15.04 0.29 7.94
CA ASP A 23 -15.45 1.63 7.50
C ASP A 23 -14.39 2.35 6.66
N SER A 24 -13.15 1.86 6.66
CA SER A 24 -12.06 2.43 5.86
C SER A 24 -12.11 2.04 4.38
N LYS A 25 -12.90 1.03 4.00
CA LYS A 25 -12.84 0.39 2.67
C LYS A 25 -13.03 1.38 1.51
N GLU A 26 -14.08 2.20 1.56
CA GLU A 26 -14.38 3.14 0.48
C GLU A 26 -13.34 4.25 0.38
N ALA A 27 -12.86 4.74 1.52
CA ALA A 27 -11.82 5.76 1.56
C ALA A 27 -10.48 5.20 1.05
N ALA A 28 -10.13 3.98 1.46
CA ALA A 28 -8.95 3.29 0.97
C ALA A 28 -9.04 3.06 -0.54
N ALA A 29 -10.17 2.57 -1.05
CA ALA A 29 -10.35 2.36 -2.49
C ALA A 29 -10.10 3.64 -3.32
N ARG A 30 -10.49 4.81 -2.80
CA ARG A 30 -10.17 6.09 -3.44
C ARG A 30 -8.67 6.39 -3.45
N ALA A 31 -7.96 6.10 -2.36
CA ALA A 31 -6.50 6.26 -2.30
C ALA A 31 -5.77 5.34 -3.29
N PHE A 32 -6.23 4.09 -3.43
CA PHE A 32 -5.68 3.12 -4.40
C PHE A 32 -5.93 3.50 -5.86
N GLY A 33 -6.91 4.37 -6.16
CA GLY A 33 -7.15 4.85 -7.53
C GLY A 33 -6.20 5.96 -7.99
N GLY A 34 -5.32 6.45 -7.12
CA GLY A 34 -4.33 7.48 -7.46
C GLY A 34 -3.09 6.91 -8.18
N ARG A 35 -2.30 7.81 -8.80
CA ARG A 35 -1.01 7.45 -9.42
C ARG A 35 0.08 7.13 -8.39
N GLU A 36 -0.06 7.63 -7.18
CA GLU A 36 0.91 7.48 -6.10
C GLU A 36 0.21 6.96 -4.85
N LEU A 37 0.84 5.99 -4.19
CA LEU A 37 0.34 5.38 -2.96
C LEU A 37 1.50 5.15 -1.99
N THR A 38 1.31 5.58 -0.75
CA THR A 38 2.19 5.30 0.38
C THR A 38 1.47 4.34 1.32
N ALA A 39 2.14 3.25 1.70
CA ALA A 39 1.70 2.36 2.74
C ALA A 39 2.65 2.45 3.94
N ARG A 40 2.11 2.68 5.14
CA ARG A 40 2.90 2.81 6.37
C ARG A 40 2.46 1.77 7.37
N LEU A 41 3.39 0.91 7.76
CA LEU A 41 3.16 -0.15 8.73
C LEU A 41 3.93 0.15 10.02
N ASP A 42 3.20 0.21 11.13
CA ASP A 42 3.77 0.18 12.48
C ASP A 42 3.59 -1.22 13.07
N LEU A 43 4.70 -1.88 13.38
CA LEU A 43 4.70 -3.23 13.96
C LEU A 43 4.49 -3.23 15.48
N GLY A 44 4.68 -2.10 16.17
CA GLY A 44 4.52 -2.01 17.63
C GLY A 44 5.56 -2.76 18.45
N VAL A 45 6.72 -3.11 17.88
CA VAL A 45 7.77 -3.93 18.53
C VAL A 45 9.11 -3.20 18.72
N GLY A 46 9.18 -1.89 18.45
CA GLY A 46 10.39 -1.10 18.60
C GLY A 46 10.36 0.20 17.79
N SER A 47 11.53 0.82 17.63
CA SER A 47 11.69 2.10 16.91
C SER A 47 12.46 2.00 15.59
N ALA A 48 12.87 0.80 15.18
CA ALA A 48 13.53 0.59 13.91
C ALA A 48 12.56 0.87 12.75
N ALA A 49 13.09 1.44 11.66
CA ALA A 49 12.31 1.78 10.48
C ALA A 49 13.11 1.49 9.20
N ALA A 50 12.39 1.19 8.12
CA ALA A 50 12.92 1.06 6.78
C ALA A 50 11.90 1.62 5.79
N GLU A 51 12.39 2.12 4.66
CA GLU A 51 11.58 2.68 3.58
C GLU A 51 12.09 2.14 2.25
N PHE A 52 11.16 1.81 1.37
CA PHE A 52 11.46 1.35 0.02
C PHE A 52 10.33 1.79 -0.91
N TRP A 53 10.67 1.91 -2.19
CA TRP A 53 9.73 2.23 -3.25
C TRP A 53 9.46 0.99 -4.08
N THR A 54 8.19 0.82 -4.46
CA THR A 54 7.75 -0.25 -5.34
C THR A 54 6.67 0.28 -6.25
N THR A 55 6.35 -0.47 -7.30
CA THR A 55 5.20 -0.23 -8.17
C THR A 55 4.18 -1.35 -8.01
N ASP A 56 3.02 -1.16 -8.62
CA ASP A 56 2.04 -2.22 -8.80
C ASP A 56 2.52 -3.25 -9.83
N LEU A 57 1.84 -4.40 -9.84
CA LEU A 57 2.04 -5.47 -10.81
C LEU A 57 0.89 -5.45 -11.81
N THR A 58 1.15 -4.89 -12.99
CA THR A 58 0.14 -4.75 -14.04
C THR A 58 0.11 -5.96 -14.97
N HIS A 59 -1.00 -6.13 -15.69
CA HIS A 59 -1.08 -7.12 -16.77
C HIS A 59 -0.04 -6.83 -17.87
N GLU A 60 0.19 -5.55 -18.18
CA GLU A 60 1.18 -5.14 -19.18
C GLU A 60 2.59 -5.56 -18.80
N TYR A 61 2.98 -5.44 -17.51
CA TYR A 61 4.26 -5.95 -17.03
C TYR A 61 4.41 -7.45 -17.31
N VAL A 62 3.34 -8.24 -17.09
CA VAL A 62 3.34 -9.67 -17.39
C VAL A 62 3.50 -9.90 -18.90
N THR A 63 2.74 -9.19 -19.74
CA THR A 63 2.84 -9.32 -21.20
C THR A 63 4.25 -9.01 -21.71
N ILE A 64 4.85 -7.90 -21.27
CA ILE A 64 6.19 -7.48 -21.69
C ILE A 64 7.25 -8.52 -21.31
N ASN A 65 7.11 -9.16 -20.14
CA ASN A 65 8.13 -10.08 -19.63
C ASN A 65 7.85 -11.56 -19.93
N ALA A 66 6.65 -11.92 -20.38
CA ALA A 66 6.32 -13.30 -20.74
C ALA A 66 6.95 -13.75 -22.08
N GLU A 67 7.35 -12.80 -22.92
CA GLU A 67 7.96 -13.08 -24.24
C GLU A 67 9.49 -13.29 -24.18
N TYR A 68 10.11 -13.20 -22.99
CA TYR A 68 11.49 -13.63 -22.83
C TYR A 68 11.55 -15.16 -22.89
N HIS A 69 11.85 -15.70 -24.08
CA HIS A 69 12.24 -17.10 -24.21
C HIS A 69 13.48 -17.38 -23.33
N THR A 70 13.35 -18.38 -22.46
CA THR A 70 14.43 -18.95 -21.64
C THR A 70 15.23 -19.98 -22.42
#